data_AF-A0A6A6F3T0-F1
#
_entry.id   AF-A0A6A6F3T0-F1
#
_cell.length_a   1.000
_cell.length_b   1.000
_cell.length_c   1.000
_cell.angle_alpha   90.00
_cell.angle_beta   90.00
_cell.angle_gamma   90.00
#
_symmetry.space_group_name_H-M   'P 1'
#
loop_
_entity.id
_entity.type
_entity.pdbx_description
1 polymer ?
#
loop_
_entity_poly.entity_id
_entity_poly.type
_entity_poly.pdbx_seq_one_letter_code
_entity_poly.pdbx_strand_id
1 'polypeptide(L)'
;MACSPSPIASTSTSTSTSLTATASSPRPIPPPLLRLPLELRQHIYSFLLPRENVSHPLPSVGITSVDHRPPSRPLLNIHPALTAEILDYFYSISTWKLVFSHAFNFFRVDPDLRKLEQSPSLSLITKVELVFFCDVLLLQSYPSFGLESFCAEIKRRASRACQVLAHAPHLRTVVVSWCDSTNTGRWSQKSDIIAALQLLNTQSPGLRFQIGSVNADDIDEEQFAAALQKVLGVGRKLDTIYIGPDPASELRMLAFDVRQERMKLLSQPGGYPEQRTTRNGWRAAPSSLPSTPE
;
A
#
# COMPACT_ATOMS: atom_id res chain seq x y z
N MET A 1 53.53 -42.99 -63.57
CA MET A 1 52.49 -41.96 -63.77
C MET A 1 52.82 -40.82 -62.80
N ALA A 2 53.79 -39.93 -63.00
CA ALA A 2 54.24 -39.09 -64.12
C ALA A 2 53.34 -37.85 -64.38
N CYS A 3 53.90 -36.71 -63.94
CA CYS A 3 53.71 -35.27 -64.18
C CYS A 3 52.72 -34.73 -65.25
N SER A 4 52.05 -33.62 -64.86
CA SER A 4 51.76 -32.31 -65.51
C SER A 4 51.68 -32.20 -67.06
N PRO A 5 50.83 -31.32 -67.68
CA PRO A 5 50.81 -29.86 -67.43
C PRO A 5 49.47 -29.10 -67.62
N SER A 6 49.56 -27.78 -67.39
CA SER A 6 48.58 -26.67 -67.36
C SER A 6 47.65 -26.49 -68.58
N PRO A 7 46.68 -25.57 -68.46
CA PRO A 7 46.62 -24.47 -69.44
C PRO A 7 46.44 -23.05 -68.83
N ILE A 8 46.57 -22.07 -69.73
CA ILE A 8 46.87 -20.65 -69.56
C ILE A 8 45.63 -19.76 -69.83
N ALA A 9 45.60 -18.58 -69.18
CA ALA A 9 44.85 -17.34 -69.48
C ALA A 9 43.30 -17.39 -69.33
N SER A 10 42.59 -16.36 -68.86
CA SER A 10 42.69 -14.95 -69.24
C SER A 10 42.00 -14.02 -68.24
N THR A 11 42.33 -12.75 -68.41
CA THR A 11 42.11 -11.53 -67.64
C THR A 11 40.65 -11.08 -67.46
N SER A 12 40.47 -10.29 -66.39
CA SER A 12 39.56 -9.14 -66.22
C SER A 12 38.04 -9.36 -66.20
N THR A 13 37.42 -9.18 -65.02
CA THR A 13 36.37 -8.16 -64.89
C THR A 13 36.23 -7.70 -63.44
N SER A 14 36.49 -6.42 -63.25
CA SER A 14 36.19 -5.62 -62.07
C SER A 14 34.70 -5.69 -61.72
N THR A 15 34.38 -6.17 -60.53
CA THR A 15 33.05 -5.95 -59.93
C THR A 15 33.25 -5.16 -58.65
N SER A 16 33.06 -3.85 -58.75
CA SER A 16 32.95 -2.94 -57.62
C SER A 16 31.76 -3.37 -56.77
N THR A 17 32.04 -4.05 -55.66
CA THR A 17 31.06 -4.30 -54.61
C THR A 17 30.72 -2.96 -53.96
N SER A 18 29.67 -2.33 -54.46
CA SER A 18 29.04 -1.19 -53.83
C SER A 18 28.51 -1.64 -52.47
N LEU A 19 29.21 -1.23 -51.42
CA LEU A 19 28.74 -1.32 -50.04
C LEU A 19 27.50 -0.44 -49.92
N THR A 20 26.32 -1.01 -50.13
CA THR A 20 25.06 -0.41 -49.69
C THR A 20 25.10 -0.31 -48.18
N ALA A 21 25.50 0.87 -47.69
CA ALA A 21 25.27 1.29 -46.33
C ALA A 21 23.78 1.12 -46.03
N THR A 22 23.45 0.13 -45.21
CA THR A 22 22.13 -0.03 -44.63
C THR A 22 21.84 1.23 -43.82
N ALA A 23 21.01 2.10 -44.39
CA ALA A 23 20.50 3.29 -43.73
C ALA A 23 19.85 2.85 -42.42
N SER A 24 20.55 3.11 -41.30
CA SER A 24 20.00 2.91 -39.97
C SER A 24 18.71 3.72 -39.86
N SER A 25 17.58 3.01 -39.72
CA SER A 25 16.31 3.69 -39.48
C SER A 25 16.46 4.54 -38.21
N PRO A 26 16.06 5.82 -38.25
CA PRO A 26 16.21 6.70 -37.09
C PRO A 26 15.46 6.09 -35.92
N ARG A 27 16.16 5.88 -34.80
CA ARG A 27 15.53 5.36 -33.58
C ARG A 27 14.34 6.27 -33.22
N PRO A 28 13.16 5.71 -32.93
CA PRO A 28 12.01 6.50 -32.52
C PRO A 28 12.41 7.36 -31.32
N ILE A 29 12.30 8.67 -31.46
CA ILE A 29 12.61 9.58 -30.37
C ILE A 29 11.51 9.39 -29.31
N PRO A 30 11.85 9.12 -28.04
CA PRO A 30 10.83 8.88 -27.01
C PRO A 30 9.87 10.09 -26.89
N PRO A 31 8.63 9.88 -26.44
CA PRO A 31 7.68 10.96 -26.16
C PRO A 31 8.29 12.07 -25.27
N PRO A 32 7.90 13.35 -25.44
CA PRO A 32 8.50 14.47 -24.70
C PRO A 32 8.52 14.28 -23.18
N LEU A 33 7.44 13.72 -22.61
CA LEU A 33 7.35 13.47 -21.17
C LEU A 33 8.43 12.49 -20.69
N LEU A 34 8.74 11.45 -21.48
CA LEU A 34 9.77 10.45 -21.15
C LEU A 34 11.21 10.95 -21.38
N ARG A 35 11.38 12.16 -21.91
CA ARG A 35 12.71 12.81 -22.02
C ARG A 35 13.05 13.62 -20.77
N LEU A 36 12.08 13.90 -19.91
CA LEU A 36 12.29 14.64 -18.68
C LEU A 36 13.02 13.76 -17.65
N PRO A 37 13.92 14.34 -16.82
CA PRO A 37 14.45 13.67 -15.63
C PRO A 37 13.33 13.13 -14.74
N LEU A 38 13.61 12.04 -14.01
CA LEU A 38 12.62 11.38 -13.16
C LEU A 38 12.02 12.33 -12.12
N GLU A 39 12.83 13.24 -11.59
CA GLU A 39 12.46 14.20 -10.56
C GLU A 39 11.37 15.16 -11.07
N LEU A 40 11.50 15.65 -12.31
CA LEU A 40 10.48 16.50 -12.93
C LEU A 40 9.19 15.73 -13.21
N ARG A 41 9.31 14.45 -13.57
CA ARG A 41 8.12 13.59 -13.78
C ARG A 41 7.41 13.30 -12.47
N GLN A 42 8.15 13.00 -11.40
CA GLN A 42 7.58 12.83 -10.06
C GLN A 42 6.93 14.12 -9.56
N HIS A 43 7.51 15.28 -9.86
CA HIS A 43 6.87 16.56 -9.57
C HIS A 43 5.53 16.69 -10.29
N ILE A 44 5.44 16.32 -11.57
CA ILE A 44 4.16 16.25 -12.31
C ILE A 44 3.21 15.25 -11.65
N TYR A 45 3.68 14.05 -11.29
CA TYR A 45 2.87 13.02 -10.64
C TYR A 45 2.28 13.49 -9.31
N SER A 46 2.99 14.34 -8.55
CA SER A 46 2.48 14.90 -7.29
C SER A 46 1.20 15.74 -7.47
N PHE A 47 1.00 16.36 -8.64
CA PHE A 47 -0.25 17.06 -8.97
C PHE A 47 -1.35 16.13 -9.49
N LEU A 48 -0.97 14.96 -10.03
CA LEU A 48 -1.90 13.95 -10.56
C LEU A 48 -2.40 12.99 -9.47
N LEU A 49 -1.68 12.89 -8.36
CA LEU A 49 -1.96 12.04 -7.22
C LEU A 49 -2.21 12.91 -5.98
N PRO A 50 -3.36 13.61 -5.91
CA PRO A 50 -3.63 14.50 -4.81
C PRO A 50 -3.67 13.72 -3.49
N ARG A 51 -3.18 14.37 -2.43
CA ARG A 51 -3.30 13.89 -1.06
C ARG A 51 -4.76 14.03 -0.63
N GLU A 52 -5.51 12.94 -0.76
CA GLU A 52 -6.93 12.83 -0.46
C GLU A 52 -7.13 11.50 0.25
N ASN A 53 -7.69 11.54 1.46
CA ASN A 53 -7.93 10.33 2.24
C ASN A 53 -9.08 9.53 1.60
N VAL A 54 -8.76 8.36 1.07
CA VAL A 54 -9.71 7.43 0.46
C VAL A 54 -9.98 6.28 1.42
N SER A 55 -11.19 6.24 1.97
CA SER A 55 -11.68 5.12 2.77
C SER A 55 -11.94 3.89 1.88
N HIS A 56 -11.57 2.71 2.37
CA HIS A 56 -11.75 1.42 1.70
C HIS A 56 -11.28 1.40 0.23
N PRO A 57 -10.00 1.75 -0.02
CA PRO A 57 -9.47 1.75 -1.38
C PRO A 57 -9.55 0.35 -2.02
N LEU A 58 -9.54 -0.69 -1.20
CA LEU A 58 -9.72 -2.08 -1.59
C LEU A 58 -10.82 -2.70 -0.70
N PRO A 59 -12.11 -2.62 -1.11
CA PRO A 59 -13.25 -2.97 -0.26
C PRO A 59 -13.27 -4.41 0.26
N SER A 60 -12.51 -5.32 -0.35
CA SER A 60 -12.43 -6.73 0.05
C SER A 60 -11.26 -7.03 0.98
N VAL A 61 -10.39 -6.06 1.23
CA VAL A 61 -9.10 -6.26 1.90
C VAL A 61 -9.14 -5.39 3.15
N GLY A 62 -8.73 -5.89 4.31
CA GLY A 62 -8.91 -5.20 5.62
C GLY A 62 -8.27 -3.81 5.78
N ILE A 63 -7.80 -3.18 4.70
CA ILE A 63 -7.32 -1.81 4.61
C ILE A 63 -8.48 -0.83 4.82
N THR A 64 -8.31 0.04 5.80
CA THR A 64 -9.32 1.01 6.20
C THR A 64 -9.27 2.28 5.37
N SER A 65 -8.09 2.78 5.07
CA SER A 65 -7.92 3.91 4.17
C SER A 65 -6.51 4.02 3.59
N VAL A 66 -6.35 4.93 2.65
CA VAL A 66 -5.06 5.39 2.10
C VAL A 66 -5.08 6.91 2.03
N ASP A 67 -3.96 7.58 2.30
CA ASP A 67 -3.85 9.04 2.41
C ASP A 67 -3.71 9.78 1.06
N HIS A 68 -3.56 9.04 -0.04
CA HIS A 68 -3.49 9.57 -1.40
C HIS A 68 -4.54 8.91 -2.28
N ARG A 69 -5.09 9.69 -3.22
CA ARG A 69 -5.99 9.16 -4.22
C ARG A 69 -5.25 8.20 -5.16
N PRO A 70 -5.73 6.96 -5.35
CA PRO A 70 -5.15 6.05 -6.32
C PRO A 70 -5.19 6.61 -7.75
N PRO A 71 -4.20 6.30 -8.60
CA PRO A 71 -4.18 6.76 -9.99
C PRO A 71 -5.43 6.27 -10.74
N SER A 72 -6.00 7.15 -11.55
CA SER A 72 -7.18 6.81 -12.35
C SER A 72 -6.82 5.82 -13.48
N ARG A 73 -7.79 5.00 -13.91
CA ARG A 73 -7.59 4.08 -15.03
C ARG A 73 -7.16 4.77 -16.33
N PRO A 74 -7.72 5.94 -16.72
CA PRO A 74 -7.23 6.67 -17.89
C PRO A 74 -5.74 7.05 -17.77
N LEU A 75 -5.30 7.48 -16.58
CA LEU A 75 -3.91 7.83 -16.32
C LEU A 75 -2.97 6.62 -16.49
N LEU A 76 -3.38 5.46 -15.97
CA LEU A 76 -2.63 4.21 -16.09
C LEU A 76 -2.65 3.60 -17.50
N ASN A 77 -3.51 4.08 -18.39
CA ASN A 77 -3.62 3.58 -19.77
C ASN A 77 -2.84 4.42 -20.79
N ILE A 78 -2.14 5.49 -20.36
CA ILE A 78 -1.42 6.39 -21.27
C ILE A 78 -0.22 5.68 -21.92
N HIS A 79 0.66 5.08 -21.11
CA HIS A 79 1.87 4.42 -21.60
C HIS A 79 2.44 3.48 -20.52
N PRO A 80 2.85 2.24 -20.85
CA PRO A 80 3.30 1.25 -19.86
C PRO A 80 4.43 1.73 -18.94
N ALA A 81 5.42 2.45 -19.48
CA ALA A 81 6.50 3.01 -18.66
C ALA A 81 6.01 4.07 -17.66
N LEU A 82 5.07 4.93 -18.06
CA LEU A 82 4.48 5.92 -17.16
C LEU A 82 3.61 5.23 -16.10
N THR A 83 2.87 4.20 -16.50
CA THR A 83 2.07 3.38 -15.59
C THR A 83 2.93 2.80 -14.47
N ALA A 84 4.08 2.20 -14.82
CA ALA A 84 5.00 1.64 -13.84
C ALA A 84 5.54 2.72 -12.89
N GLU A 85 5.99 3.86 -13.41
CA GLU A 85 6.54 4.95 -12.60
C GLU A 85 5.50 5.63 -11.70
N ILE A 86 4.27 5.84 -12.20
CA ILE A 86 3.18 6.45 -11.43
C ILE A 86 2.77 5.52 -10.28
N LEU A 87 2.70 4.20 -10.54
CA LEU A 87 2.40 3.24 -9.49
C LEU A 87 3.52 3.17 -8.44
N ASP A 88 4.78 3.09 -8.88
CA ASP A 88 5.93 3.11 -7.98
C ASP A 88 5.94 4.37 -7.10
N TYR A 89 5.75 5.55 -7.73
CA TYR A 89 5.67 6.81 -7.03
C TYR A 89 4.48 6.84 -6.05
N PHE A 90 3.28 6.42 -6.47
CA PHE A 90 2.09 6.32 -5.60
C PHE A 90 2.37 5.47 -4.35
N TYR A 91 2.87 4.24 -4.52
CA TYR A 91 3.16 3.35 -3.39
C TYR A 91 4.29 3.87 -2.50
N SER A 92 5.21 4.68 -3.02
CA SER A 92 6.29 5.31 -2.25
C SER A 92 5.81 6.45 -1.34
N ILE A 93 4.79 7.21 -1.76
CA ILE A 93 4.27 8.36 -1.01
C ILE A 93 3.04 8.02 -0.16
N SER A 94 2.32 6.95 -0.52
CA SER A 94 1.09 6.55 0.15
C SER A 94 1.32 5.89 1.51
N THR A 95 0.48 6.21 2.49
CA THR A 95 0.36 5.56 3.78
C THR A 95 -0.95 4.78 3.83
N TRP A 96 -0.86 3.47 4.04
CA TRP A 96 -2.00 2.56 4.11
C TRP A 96 -2.41 2.33 5.57
N LYS A 97 -3.68 2.53 5.91
CA LYS A 97 -4.15 2.47 7.31
C LYS A 97 -4.83 1.15 7.64
N LEU A 98 -4.46 0.55 8.76
CA LEU A 98 -5.16 -0.56 9.41
C LEU A 98 -5.61 -0.09 10.80
N VAL A 99 -6.93 -0.09 11.03
CA VAL A 99 -7.51 0.29 12.32
C VAL A 99 -7.90 -0.96 13.11
N PHE A 100 -7.28 -1.14 14.27
CA PHE A 100 -7.62 -2.18 15.23
C PHE A 100 -8.57 -1.60 16.28
N SER A 101 -9.85 -1.93 16.12
CA SER A 101 -10.89 -1.62 17.08
C SER A 101 -11.85 -2.78 17.17
N HIS A 102 -12.51 -2.94 18.32
CA HIS A 102 -13.56 -3.93 18.47
C HIS A 102 -14.87 -3.49 17.78
N ALA A 103 -15.20 -2.19 17.78
CA ALA A 103 -16.49 -1.68 17.28
C ALA A 103 -16.54 -1.52 15.75
N PHE A 104 -15.39 -1.50 15.08
CA PHE A 104 -15.34 -1.29 13.63
C PHE A 104 -15.69 -2.56 12.83
N ASN A 105 -16.63 -2.42 11.90
CA ASN A 105 -17.13 -3.50 11.04
C ASN A 105 -16.11 -4.03 10.00
N PHE A 106 -14.90 -3.48 9.90
CA PHE A 106 -13.89 -3.93 8.92
C PHE A 106 -13.47 -5.38 9.10
N PHE A 107 -13.48 -5.86 10.34
CA PHE A 107 -13.24 -7.27 10.64
C PHE A 107 -14.35 -8.20 10.16
N ARG A 108 -15.48 -7.69 9.64
CA ARG A 108 -16.46 -8.54 8.93
C ARG A 108 -16.01 -8.84 7.50
N VAL A 109 -15.19 -7.99 6.91
CA VAL A 109 -14.76 -8.11 5.50
C VAL A 109 -13.61 -9.10 5.37
N ASP A 110 -12.61 -8.97 6.25
CA ASP A 110 -11.41 -9.82 6.27
C ASP A 110 -10.87 -9.96 7.72
N PRO A 111 -11.57 -10.70 8.61
CA PRO A 111 -11.24 -10.79 10.04
C PRO A 111 -9.81 -11.27 10.31
N ASP A 112 -9.37 -12.22 9.49
CA ASP A 112 -8.07 -12.88 9.60
C ASP A 112 -7.03 -12.29 8.65
N LEU A 113 -7.33 -11.18 7.95
CA LEU A 113 -6.47 -10.55 6.95
C LEU A 113 -5.97 -11.51 5.84
N ARG A 114 -6.73 -12.58 5.53
CA ARG A 114 -6.35 -13.59 4.53
C ARG A 114 -6.41 -13.04 3.12
N LYS A 115 -7.37 -12.15 2.84
CA LYS A 115 -7.48 -11.50 1.52
C LYS A 115 -6.35 -10.49 1.35
N LEU A 116 -5.91 -9.84 2.43
CA LEU A 116 -4.72 -8.98 2.40
C LEU A 116 -3.44 -9.79 2.14
N GLU A 117 -3.27 -10.91 2.84
CA GLU A 117 -2.13 -11.81 2.67
C GLU A 117 -2.01 -12.35 1.23
N GLN A 118 -3.14 -12.59 0.57
CA GLN A 118 -3.20 -13.03 -0.83
C GLN A 118 -3.19 -11.88 -1.84
N SER A 119 -3.29 -10.63 -1.38
CA SER A 119 -3.41 -9.48 -2.28
C SER A 119 -2.05 -9.13 -2.89
N PRO A 120 -1.97 -8.91 -4.21
CA PRO A 120 -0.75 -8.40 -4.83
C PRO A 120 -0.41 -6.99 -4.35
N SER A 121 -1.36 -6.24 -3.77
CA SER A 121 -1.07 -4.92 -3.19
C SER A 121 -0.15 -5.03 -1.97
N LEU A 122 -0.17 -6.14 -1.23
CA LEU A 122 0.67 -6.31 -0.03
C LEU A 122 2.16 -6.22 -0.38
N SER A 123 2.56 -6.75 -1.53
CA SER A 123 3.96 -6.69 -1.96
C SER A 123 4.42 -5.28 -2.34
N LEU A 124 3.49 -4.39 -2.68
CA LEU A 124 3.78 -3.01 -3.12
C LEU A 124 3.73 -2.00 -1.97
N ILE A 125 3.08 -2.32 -0.85
CA ILE A 125 2.95 -1.41 0.29
C ILE A 125 4.33 -1.14 0.90
N THR A 126 4.74 0.12 0.91
CA THR A 126 6.01 0.57 1.49
C THR A 126 5.88 1.17 2.88
N LYS A 127 4.71 1.75 3.17
CA LYS A 127 4.38 2.42 4.43
C LYS A 127 2.97 2.07 4.89
N VAL A 128 2.86 1.63 6.15
CA VAL A 128 1.58 1.31 6.79
C VAL A 128 1.43 2.11 8.09
N GLU A 129 0.21 2.47 8.43
CA GLU A 129 -0.16 3.03 9.72
C GLU A 129 -1.08 2.05 10.45
N LEU A 130 -0.65 1.65 11.65
CA LEU A 130 -1.38 0.78 12.56
C LEU A 130 -2.02 1.66 13.62
N VAL A 131 -3.34 1.79 13.56
CA VAL A 131 -4.13 2.62 14.47
C VAL A 131 -4.81 1.73 15.49
N PHE A 132 -4.43 1.87 16.76
CA PHE A 132 -5.07 1.19 17.86
C PHE A 132 -6.18 2.09 18.41
N PHE A 133 -7.44 1.72 18.15
CA PHE A 133 -8.59 2.52 18.52
C PHE A 133 -9.42 1.83 19.61
N CYS A 134 -9.20 2.29 20.84
CA CYS A 134 -9.92 1.86 22.03
C CYS A 134 -11.18 2.74 22.22
N ASP A 135 -12.34 2.22 21.84
CA ASP A 135 -13.62 2.92 21.88
C ASP A 135 -14.48 2.51 23.09
N VAL A 136 -15.03 3.50 23.79
CA VAL A 136 -15.93 3.35 24.94
C VAL A 136 -17.26 2.69 24.59
N LEU A 137 -17.75 2.86 23.36
CA LEU A 137 -19.11 2.47 22.97
C LEU A 137 -19.37 0.97 23.19
N LEU A 138 -18.35 0.13 22.98
CA LEU A 138 -18.49 -1.30 23.18
C LEU A 138 -18.52 -1.68 24.66
N LEU A 139 -17.64 -1.08 25.47
CA LEU A 139 -17.58 -1.34 26.91
C LEU A 139 -18.87 -0.89 27.60
N GLN A 140 -19.50 0.18 27.11
CA GLN A 140 -20.82 0.61 27.57
C GLN A 140 -21.93 -0.33 27.12
N SER A 141 -21.89 -0.79 25.86
CA SER A 141 -22.94 -1.67 25.31
C SER A 141 -22.91 -3.08 25.90
N TYR A 142 -21.73 -3.58 26.27
CA TYR A 142 -21.54 -4.93 26.81
C TYR A 142 -20.58 -4.91 28.01
N PRO A 143 -21.04 -4.43 29.19
CA PRO A 143 -20.18 -4.31 30.38
C PRO A 143 -19.58 -5.64 30.84
N SER A 144 -20.28 -6.76 30.60
CA SER A 144 -19.83 -8.11 30.94
C SER A 144 -18.64 -8.61 30.11
N PHE A 145 -18.32 -7.94 28.99
CA PHE A 145 -17.17 -8.30 28.17
C PHE A 145 -15.85 -7.97 28.86
N GLY A 146 -15.82 -6.87 29.62
CA GLY A 146 -14.64 -6.44 30.37
C GLY A 146 -13.52 -5.87 29.50
N LEU A 147 -12.70 -5.00 30.12
CA LEU A 147 -11.56 -4.36 29.44
C LEU A 147 -10.48 -5.36 29.01
N GLU A 148 -10.28 -6.43 29.79
CA GLU A 148 -9.26 -7.43 29.50
C GLU A 148 -9.52 -8.19 28.19
N SER A 149 -10.74 -8.71 28.01
CA SER A 149 -11.11 -9.39 26.76
C SER A 149 -11.11 -8.43 25.56
N PHE A 150 -11.47 -7.16 25.80
CA PHE A 150 -11.36 -6.10 24.80
C PHE A 150 -9.91 -5.88 24.33
N CYS A 151 -8.97 -5.71 25.26
CA CYS A 151 -7.56 -5.55 24.95
C CYS A 151 -6.99 -6.81 24.28
N ALA A 152 -7.36 -8.00 24.77
CA ALA A 152 -6.92 -9.26 24.20
C ALA A 152 -7.37 -9.44 22.74
N GLU A 153 -8.60 -9.02 22.40
CA GLU A 153 -9.12 -9.09 21.04
C GLU A 153 -8.38 -8.13 20.08
N ILE A 154 -8.12 -6.90 20.52
CA ILE A 154 -7.33 -5.93 19.74
C ILE A 154 -5.90 -6.46 19.54
N LYS A 155 -5.26 -6.98 20.61
CA LYS A 155 -3.92 -7.58 20.56
C LYS A 155 -3.86 -8.78 19.61
N ARG A 156 -4.88 -9.64 19.62
CA ARG A 156 -4.98 -10.79 18.71
C ARG A 156 -5.00 -10.35 17.25
N ARG A 157 -5.82 -9.34 16.93
CA ARG A 157 -5.93 -8.77 15.58
C ARG A 157 -4.64 -8.10 15.13
N ALA A 158 -4.02 -7.33 16.01
CA ALA A 158 -2.74 -6.70 15.75
C ALA A 158 -1.63 -7.73 15.51
N SER A 159 -1.61 -8.81 16.29
CA SER A 159 -0.67 -9.93 16.10
C SER A 159 -0.82 -10.56 14.73
N ARG A 160 -2.07 -10.81 14.29
CA ARG A 160 -2.32 -11.35 12.95
C ARG A 160 -1.91 -10.37 11.85
N ALA A 161 -2.19 -9.08 12.01
CA ALA A 161 -1.72 -8.07 11.04
C ALA A 161 -0.20 -8.02 10.96
N CYS A 162 0.50 -8.11 12.08
CA CYS A 162 1.96 -8.20 12.11
C CYS A 162 2.47 -9.43 11.35
N GLN A 163 1.83 -10.59 11.50
CA GLN A 163 2.18 -11.80 10.73
C GLN A 163 1.99 -11.60 9.23
N VAL A 164 0.88 -10.98 8.80
CA VAL A 164 0.63 -10.71 7.37
C VAL A 164 1.64 -9.70 6.82
N LEU A 165 1.88 -8.61 7.55
CA LEU A 165 2.81 -7.55 7.15
C LEU A 165 4.26 -8.00 7.12
N ALA A 166 4.65 -9.01 7.90
CA ALA A 166 5.99 -9.61 7.81
C ALA A 166 6.27 -10.26 6.44
N HIS A 167 5.22 -10.59 5.68
CA HIS A 167 5.34 -11.10 4.31
C HIS A 167 5.38 -9.98 3.25
N ALA A 168 5.38 -8.70 3.63
CA ALA A 168 5.43 -7.57 2.70
C ALA A 168 6.90 -7.20 2.37
N PRO A 169 7.47 -7.62 1.23
CA PRO A 169 8.89 -7.44 0.91
C PRO A 169 9.35 -5.99 0.78
N HIS A 170 8.44 -5.07 0.47
CA HIS A 170 8.77 -3.65 0.27
C HIS A 170 8.36 -2.75 1.43
N LEU A 171 7.79 -3.31 2.50
CA LEU A 171 7.44 -2.56 3.70
C LEU A 171 8.72 -2.03 4.36
N ARG A 172 8.78 -0.72 4.56
CA ARG A 172 9.94 -0.01 5.14
C ARG A 172 9.58 0.76 6.39
N THR A 173 8.33 1.22 6.49
CA THR A 173 7.90 2.14 7.55
C THR A 173 6.57 1.70 8.14
N VAL A 174 6.52 1.59 9.46
CA VAL A 174 5.31 1.34 10.23
C VAL A 174 5.09 2.54 11.14
N VAL A 175 3.98 3.25 10.92
CA VAL A 175 3.51 4.29 11.82
C VAL A 175 2.60 3.63 12.85
N VAL A 176 2.76 3.97 14.12
CA VAL A 176 1.96 3.47 15.22
C VAL A 176 1.17 4.62 15.83
N SER A 177 -0.15 4.57 15.70
CA SER A 177 -1.06 5.59 16.23
C SER A 177 -1.92 4.98 17.33
N TRP A 178 -2.21 5.76 18.36
CA TRP A 178 -3.01 5.36 19.51
C TRP A 178 -4.17 6.32 19.69
N CYS A 179 -5.38 5.80 19.82
CA CYS A 179 -6.53 6.61 20.16
C CYS A 179 -7.41 5.87 21.16
N ASP A 180 -7.66 6.52 22.29
CA ASP A 180 -8.36 5.95 23.42
C ASP A 180 -9.38 6.93 23.96
N SER A 181 -10.65 6.55 23.79
CA SER A 181 -11.80 7.30 24.27
C SER A 181 -12.51 6.59 25.42
N THR A 182 -11.94 5.49 25.93
CA THR A 182 -12.58 4.67 26.96
C THR A 182 -12.58 5.33 28.34
N ASN A 183 -11.67 6.28 28.58
CA ASN A 183 -11.50 7.05 29.82
C ASN A 183 -11.40 6.19 31.09
N THR A 184 -10.88 4.96 30.96
CA THR A 184 -10.76 4.03 32.10
C THR A 184 -9.51 4.25 32.94
N GLY A 185 -8.52 5.04 32.49
CA GLY A 185 -7.27 5.28 33.22
C GLY A 185 -6.39 4.04 33.39
N ARG A 186 -6.50 3.06 32.49
CA ARG A 186 -5.89 1.71 32.62
C ARG A 186 -4.83 1.46 31.55
N TRP A 187 -4.01 2.48 31.27
CA TRP A 187 -2.93 2.41 30.30
C TRP A 187 -2.04 1.16 30.46
N SER A 188 -1.67 0.78 31.69
CA SER A 188 -0.82 -0.40 31.92
C SER A 188 -1.38 -1.69 31.32
N GLN A 189 -2.70 -1.88 31.35
CA GLN A 189 -3.38 -3.03 30.73
C GLN A 189 -3.46 -2.88 29.20
N LYS A 190 -3.73 -1.67 28.71
CA LYS A 190 -3.89 -1.38 27.27
C LYS A 190 -2.56 -1.41 26.52
N SER A 191 -1.46 -1.01 27.17
CA SER A 191 -0.11 -1.03 26.62
C SER A 191 0.35 -2.44 26.20
N ASP A 192 -0.28 -3.50 26.72
CA ASP A 192 0.03 -4.86 26.27
C ASP A 192 -0.43 -5.12 24.82
N ILE A 193 -1.35 -4.32 24.28
CA ILE A 193 -1.80 -4.40 22.88
C ILE A 193 -0.63 -4.16 21.93
N ILE A 194 0.22 -3.16 22.20
CA ILE A 194 1.36 -2.82 21.34
C ILE A 194 2.46 -3.89 21.37
N ALA A 195 2.45 -4.81 22.33
CA ALA A 195 3.37 -5.95 22.37
C ALA A 195 3.30 -6.83 21.11
N ALA A 196 2.16 -6.81 20.40
CA ALA A 196 2.01 -7.49 19.11
C ALA A 196 3.07 -7.07 18.07
N LEU A 197 3.55 -5.82 18.14
CA LEU A 197 4.53 -5.25 17.21
C LEU A 197 5.92 -5.90 17.32
N GLN A 198 6.21 -6.56 18.46
CA GLN A 198 7.47 -7.28 18.65
C GLN A 198 7.66 -8.35 17.57
N LEU A 199 6.60 -9.05 17.18
CA LEU A 199 6.64 -10.06 16.13
C LEU A 199 7.12 -9.48 14.80
N LEU A 200 6.55 -8.34 14.40
CA LEU A 200 6.93 -7.66 13.15
C LEU A 200 8.36 -7.14 13.19
N ASN A 201 8.77 -6.57 14.33
CA ASN A 201 10.14 -6.09 14.52
C ASN A 201 11.19 -7.23 14.45
N THR A 202 10.89 -8.40 15.02
CA THR A 202 11.78 -9.57 14.97
C THR A 202 11.86 -10.16 13.56
N GLN A 203 10.74 -10.25 12.85
CA GLN A 203 10.69 -10.86 11.51
C GLN A 203 11.21 -9.93 10.40
N SER A 204 11.21 -8.61 10.63
CA SER A 204 11.60 -7.62 9.63
C SER A 204 12.54 -6.57 10.23
N PRO A 205 13.83 -6.92 10.46
CA PRO A 205 14.77 -6.08 11.19
C PRO A 205 15.20 -4.80 10.46
N GLY A 206 14.76 -4.56 9.22
CA GLY A 206 14.98 -3.31 8.49
C GLY A 206 13.85 -2.27 8.65
N LEU A 207 12.76 -2.62 9.34
CA LEU A 207 11.61 -1.73 9.48
C LEU A 207 11.91 -0.54 10.39
N ARG A 208 11.45 0.63 9.95
CA ARG A 208 11.42 1.85 10.75
C ARG A 208 10.06 1.99 11.40
N PHE A 209 10.06 2.26 12.70
CA PHE A 209 8.86 2.56 13.46
C PHE A 209 8.80 4.06 13.72
N GLN A 210 7.62 4.64 13.50
CA GLN A 210 7.34 6.05 13.73
C GLN A 210 6.13 6.17 14.65
N ILE A 211 6.12 7.17 15.53
CA ILE A 211 4.92 7.50 16.31
C ILE A 211 4.01 8.37 15.45
N GLY A 212 2.74 7.98 15.33
CA GLY A 212 1.69 8.76 14.71
C GLY A 212 0.88 9.56 15.74
N SER A 213 -0.43 9.68 15.50
CA SER A 213 -1.31 10.45 16.39
C SER A 213 -1.54 9.68 17.71
N VAL A 214 -1.38 10.36 18.85
CA VAL A 214 -1.65 9.83 20.20
C VAL A 214 -2.74 10.68 20.83
N ASN A 215 -3.96 10.14 20.83
CA ASN A 215 -5.16 10.82 21.33
C ASN A 215 -5.74 10.03 22.51
N ALA A 216 -5.35 10.39 23.73
CA ALA A 216 -5.82 9.75 24.95
C ALA A 216 -5.72 10.71 26.15
N ASP A 217 -6.63 10.57 27.11
CA ASP A 217 -6.65 11.40 28.32
C ASP A 217 -5.65 10.91 29.39
N ASP A 218 -5.30 9.62 29.40
CA ASP A 218 -4.52 8.96 30.45
C ASP A 218 -3.04 8.70 30.07
N ILE A 219 -2.60 9.15 28.90
CA ILE A 219 -1.22 8.98 28.42
C ILE A 219 -0.82 10.11 27.46
N ASP A 220 0.41 10.59 27.60
CA ASP A 220 1.04 11.51 26.65
C ASP A 220 1.89 10.77 25.59
N GLU A 221 2.37 11.51 24.59
CA GLU A 221 3.18 10.97 23.50
C GLU A 221 4.52 10.37 23.99
N GLU A 222 5.12 10.93 25.05
CA GLU A 222 6.41 10.46 25.59
C GLU A 222 6.28 9.11 26.30
N GLN A 223 5.22 8.93 27.08
CA GLN A 223 4.89 7.66 27.73
C GLN A 223 4.54 6.60 26.69
N PHE A 224 3.84 6.98 25.61
CA PHE A 224 3.58 6.09 24.49
C PHE A 224 4.88 5.66 23.80
N ALA A 225 5.75 6.64 23.51
CA ALA A 225 7.07 6.41 22.92
C ALA A 225 7.90 5.45 23.77
N ALA A 226 7.94 5.66 25.09
CA ALA A 226 8.68 4.80 26.02
C ALA A 226 8.14 3.37 26.03
N ALA A 227 6.82 3.20 26.01
CA ALA A 227 6.19 1.88 25.94
C ALA A 227 6.50 1.17 24.61
N LEU A 228 6.44 1.90 23.49
CA LEU A 228 6.78 1.37 22.18
C LEU A 228 8.27 1.01 22.09
N GLN A 229 9.16 1.85 22.59
CA GLN A 229 10.60 1.57 22.66
C GLN A 229 10.89 0.31 23.48
N LYS A 230 10.18 0.11 24.59
CA LYS A 230 10.32 -1.09 25.43
C LYS A 230 9.96 -2.37 24.66
N VAL A 231 8.92 -2.32 23.82
CA VAL A 231 8.50 -3.45 22.97
C VAL A 231 9.51 -3.71 21.84
N LEU A 232 10.02 -2.65 21.22
CA LEU A 232 10.92 -2.74 20.06
C LEU A 232 12.39 -3.01 20.42
N GLY A 233 12.80 -2.70 21.66
CA GLY A 233 14.15 -2.88 22.18
C GLY A 233 15.04 -1.63 22.07
N VAL A 234 16.10 -1.58 22.89
CA VAL A 234 16.91 -0.37 23.20
C VAL A 234 17.75 0.16 22.01
N GLY A 235 17.89 -0.58 20.92
CA GLY A 235 18.74 -0.21 19.77
C GLY A 235 18.02 0.37 18.55
N ARG A 236 16.68 0.54 18.61
CA ARG A 236 15.89 0.99 17.46
C ARG A 236 15.63 2.49 17.54
N LYS A 237 15.91 3.18 16.44
CA LYS A 237 15.58 4.60 16.29
C LYS A 237 14.08 4.72 16.04
N LEU A 238 13.36 5.20 17.05
CA LEU A 238 11.98 5.63 16.93
C LEU A 238 12.01 7.07 16.39
N ASP A 239 11.43 7.31 15.22
CA ASP A 239 11.23 8.69 14.76
C ASP A 239 9.93 9.20 15.40
N THR A 240 10.03 10.22 16.24
CA THR A 240 8.89 10.78 16.99
C THR A 240 7.95 11.63 16.15
N ILE A 241 8.37 12.08 14.96
CA ILE A 241 7.58 13.04 14.17
C ILE A 241 7.00 12.34 12.94
N TYR A 242 5.80 11.78 13.07
CA TYR A 242 4.89 11.60 11.94
C TYR A 242 3.66 12.49 12.11
N ILE A 243 3.72 13.68 11.51
CA ILE A 243 2.55 14.53 11.33
C ILE A 243 1.72 13.90 10.22
N GLY A 244 0.66 13.20 10.61
CA GLY A 244 -0.33 12.61 9.72
C GLY A 244 -1.04 13.65 8.83
N PRO A 245 -2.04 13.25 8.03
CA PRO A 245 -2.83 14.23 7.27
C PRO A 245 -3.54 15.20 8.23
N ASP A 246 -3.79 16.42 7.73
CA ASP A 246 -4.56 17.54 8.31
C ASP A 246 -5.59 17.10 9.39
N PRO A 247 -5.67 17.73 10.58
CA PRO A 247 -6.60 17.37 11.66
C PRO A 247 -8.07 17.17 11.22
N ALA A 248 -8.51 17.78 10.12
CA ALA A 248 -9.82 17.53 9.53
C ALA A 248 -10.04 16.07 9.06
N SER A 249 -8.97 15.30 8.83
CA SER A 249 -9.00 13.88 8.47
C SER A 249 -9.12 12.96 9.68
N GLU A 250 -8.69 13.39 10.87
CA GLU A 250 -8.81 12.62 12.12
C GLU A 250 -10.27 12.42 12.51
N LEU A 251 -11.12 13.41 12.21
CA LEU A 251 -12.57 13.40 12.49
C LEU A 251 -13.40 12.66 11.41
N ARG A 252 -12.79 12.22 10.31
CA ARG A 252 -13.48 11.55 9.18
C ARG A 252 -13.26 10.04 9.10
N MET A 253 -12.67 9.41 10.11
CA MET A 253 -12.83 7.97 10.29
C MET A 253 -14.24 7.64 10.81
N LEU A 254 -15.27 8.05 10.06
CA LEU A 254 -16.58 7.44 10.24
C LEU A 254 -16.41 5.97 9.87
N ALA A 255 -16.62 5.11 10.86
CA ALA A 255 -16.75 3.69 10.65
C ALA A 255 -17.62 3.45 9.43
N PHE A 256 -17.12 2.62 8.51
CA PHE A 256 -17.96 2.06 7.47
C PHE A 256 -19.11 1.33 8.15
N ASP A 257 -20.26 1.99 8.15
CA ASP A 257 -21.52 1.37 8.46
C ASP A 257 -22.15 0.97 7.14
N VAL A 258 -22.20 -0.33 6.88
CA VAL A 258 -22.91 -0.94 5.75
C VAL A 258 -24.34 -0.41 5.66
N ARG A 259 -24.95 -0.02 6.79
CA ARG A 259 -26.29 0.58 6.83
C ARG A 259 -26.29 2.02 6.30
N GLN A 260 -25.26 2.81 6.58
CA GLN A 260 -25.14 4.18 6.07
C GLN A 260 -24.92 4.21 4.56
N GLU A 261 -24.15 3.27 4.01
CA GLU A 261 -23.98 3.14 2.55
C GLU A 261 -25.30 2.73 1.88
N ARG A 262 -26.02 1.75 2.46
CA ARG A 262 -27.36 1.35 2.00
C ARG A 262 -28.36 2.51 2.04
N MET A 263 -28.33 3.34 3.07
CA MET A 263 -29.18 4.53 3.17
C MET A 263 -28.79 5.63 2.17
N LYS A 264 -27.50 5.82 1.87
CA LYS A 264 -27.04 6.73 0.80
C LYS A 264 -27.49 6.27 -0.58
N LEU A 265 -27.46 4.96 -0.85
CA LEU A 265 -27.93 4.38 -2.11
C LEU A 265 -29.46 4.48 -2.27
N LEU A 266 -30.21 4.42 -1.17
CA LEU A 266 -31.67 4.55 -1.16
C LEU A 266 -32.15 6.01 -1.20
N SER A 267 -31.30 6.98 -0.81
CA SER A 267 -31.64 8.40 -0.80
C SER A 267 -31.29 9.14 -2.10
N GLN A 268 -30.66 8.46 -3.07
CA GLN A 268 -30.50 9.01 -4.41
C GLN A 268 -31.79 8.83 -5.23
N PRO A 269 -32.29 9.88 -5.92
CA PRO A 269 -33.48 9.77 -6.76
C PRO A 269 -33.20 8.80 -7.92
N GLY A 270 -33.88 7.65 -7.94
CA GLY A 270 -33.75 6.62 -8.99
C GLY A 270 -33.24 5.25 -8.54
N GLY A 271 -33.22 4.95 -7.24
CA GLY A 271 -32.71 3.71 -6.65
C GLY A 271 -33.42 2.41 -7.05
N TYR A 272 -33.09 1.89 -8.23
CA TYR A 272 -33.01 0.45 -8.50
C TYR A 272 -31.54 0.06 -8.67
N PRO A 273 -31.14 -1.16 -8.26
CA PRO A 273 -29.76 -1.56 -8.36
C PRO A 273 -29.43 -1.81 -9.84
N GLU A 274 -28.84 -0.82 -10.51
CA GLU A 274 -27.95 -1.14 -11.61
C GLU A 274 -26.88 -2.04 -10.98
N GLN A 275 -26.84 -3.31 -11.37
CA GLN A 275 -25.67 -4.17 -11.21
C GLN A 275 -24.52 -3.57 -12.03
N ARG A 276 -24.05 -2.36 -11.67
CA ARG A 276 -22.69 -1.97 -11.95
C ARG A 276 -21.85 -2.87 -11.09
N THR A 277 -21.46 -3.98 -11.68
CA THR A 277 -20.20 -4.64 -11.39
C THR A 277 -19.08 -3.60 -11.54
N THR A 278 -18.90 -2.72 -10.56
CA THR A 278 -17.62 -2.08 -10.27
C THR A 278 -16.74 -3.19 -9.73
N ARG A 279 -16.29 -4.03 -10.67
CA ARG A 279 -15.23 -5.01 -10.45
C ARG A 279 -13.96 -4.18 -10.28
N ASN A 280 -13.81 -3.53 -9.12
CA ASN A 280 -12.62 -2.81 -8.68
C ASN A 280 -11.53 -3.80 -8.25
N GLY A 281 -11.41 -4.91 -8.99
CA GLY A 281 -10.28 -5.81 -8.90
C GLY A 281 -9.15 -5.15 -9.66
N TRP A 282 -8.36 -4.33 -8.96
CA TRP A 282 -7.03 -3.93 -9.41
C TRP A 282 -6.18 -5.19 -9.53
N ARG A 283 -6.28 -5.89 -10.65
CA ARG A 283 -5.26 -6.86 -11.05
C ARG A 283 -4.13 -6.03 -11.67
N ALA A 284 -2.92 -6.20 -11.13
CA ALA A 284 -1.71 -5.88 -11.87
C ALA A 284 -1.83 -6.48 -13.29
N ALA A 285 -1.38 -5.74 -14.30
CA ALA A 285 -1.46 -6.10 -15.71
C ALA A 285 -0.95 -7.55 -15.96
N PRO A 286 -1.47 -8.25 -16.99
CA PRO A 286 -1.25 -9.68 -17.19
C PRO A 286 0.22 -10.02 -17.46
N SER A 287 0.61 -11.22 -17.04
CA SER A 287 1.85 -11.88 -17.45
C SER A 287 1.93 -11.96 -18.97
N SER A 288 3.02 -11.46 -19.55
CA SER A 288 3.38 -11.67 -20.95
C SER A 288 3.65 -13.15 -21.20
N LEU A 289 2.68 -13.87 -21.76
CA LEU A 289 2.91 -15.16 -22.41
C LEU A 289 2.81 -14.97 -23.94
N PRO A 290 3.73 -15.53 -24.73
CA PRO A 290 3.68 -15.45 -26.18
C PRO A 290 2.60 -16.38 -26.74
N SER A 291 1.91 -15.91 -27.78
CA SER A 291 1.01 -16.72 -28.61
C SER A 291 1.82 -17.76 -29.40
N THR A 292 1.62 -19.04 -29.11
CA THR A 292 1.98 -20.13 -30.02
C THR A 292 0.92 -20.26 -31.10
N PRO A 293 1.30 -20.33 -32.38
CA PRO A 293 0.38 -20.66 -33.47
C PRO A 293 0.26 -22.18 -33.63
N GLU A 294 -0.97 -22.67 -33.82
CA GLU A 294 -1.29 -23.86 -34.62
C GLU A 294 -2.37 -23.46 -35.64
#